data_AF-A0A4Q3N3C4-F1
#
_entry.id   AF-A0A4Q3N3C4-F1
#
_cell.length_a   1.000
_cell.length_b   1.000
_cell.length_c   1.000
_cell.angle_alpha   90.00
_cell.angle_beta   90.00
_cell.angle_gamma   90.00
#
_symmetry.space_group_name_H-M   'P 1'
#
loop_
_entity.id
_entity.type
_entity.pdbx_description
1 polymer ?
#
loop_
_entity_poly.entity_id
_entity_poly.type
_entity_poly.pdbx_seq_one_letter_code
_entity_poly.pdbx_strand_id
1 'polypeptide(L)'
;MSLFLLSALLHAYVGLRILPALPGAWAPAALALLLVAGAACTPLGLVARRHARQPLADRLTWVGLVFMGLLSSMLVLTLLRDAALLAVWAITAFRPGSLPGAGISLATAVAVPALGSLLTLWGLVNARRTARTVTVEVPIAGLPAALQGFTIAQISDIHVGPTIKGPYLQSIVEQVNRMEPDLVAITGDLVDGSVAELGAHVAPLA
;
A
#
# COMPACT_ATOMS: atom_id res chain seq x y z
N MET A 1 2.58 -17.23 -15.08
CA MET A 1 1.63 -18.20 -14.50
C MET A 1 1.53 -18.10 -12.97
N SER A 2 2.66 -18.14 -12.24
CA SER A 2 2.69 -18.15 -10.77
C SER A 2 1.99 -16.97 -10.09
N LEU A 3 2.21 -15.73 -10.56
CA LEU A 3 1.62 -14.52 -9.95
C LEU A 3 0.09 -14.47 -10.06
N PHE A 4 -0.46 -14.84 -11.22
CA PHE A 4 -1.91 -14.85 -11.43
C PHE A 4 -2.59 -15.93 -10.58
N LEU A 5 -1.99 -17.12 -10.51
CA LEU A 5 -2.49 -18.20 -9.65
C LEU A 5 -2.46 -17.80 -8.17
N LEU A 6 -1.34 -17.25 -7.69
CA LEU A 6 -1.22 -16.78 -6.32
C LEU A 6 -2.28 -15.70 -6.01
N SER A 7 -2.43 -14.71 -6.89
CA SER A 7 -3.43 -13.66 -6.73
C SER A 7 -4.85 -14.26 -6.69
N ALA A 8 -5.19 -15.17 -7.60
CA ALA A 8 -6.48 -15.85 -7.63
C ALA A 8 -6.74 -16.64 -6.34
N LEU A 9 -5.75 -17.37 -5.82
CA LEU A 9 -5.88 -18.14 -4.58
C LEU A 9 -6.11 -17.25 -3.36
N LEU A 10 -5.39 -16.13 -3.25
CA LEU A 10 -5.56 -15.19 -2.13
C LEU A 10 -6.93 -14.50 -2.16
N HIS A 11 -7.39 -14.08 -3.33
CA HIS A 11 -8.74 -13.51 -3.49
C HIS A 11 -9.83 -14.57 -3.23
N ALA A 12 -9.63 -15.80 -3.70
CA ALA A 12 -10.54 -16.91 -3.44
C ALA A 12 -10.61 -17.23 -1.94
N TYR A 13 -9.48 -17.23 -1.22
CA TYR A 13 -9.46 -17.41 0.22
C TYR A 13 -10.31 -16.36 0.93
N VAL A 14 -10.06 -15.07 0.67
CA VAL A 14 -10.85 -13.96 1.24
C VAL A 14 -12.33 -14.15 0.91
N GLY A 15 -12.64 -14.51 -0.33
CA GLY A 15 -14.01 -14.73 -0.79
C GLY A 15 -14.71 -15.87 -0.03
N LEU A 16 -14.09 -17.03 0.05
CA LEU A 16 -14.62 -18.22 0.74
C LEU A 16 -14.89 -17.95 2.22
N ARG A 17 -14.09 -17.10 2.87
CA ARG A 17 -14.25 -16.76 4.29
C ARG A 17 -15.33 -15.72 4.56
N ILE A 18 -15.55 -14.78 3.64
CA ILE A 18 -16.44 -13.63 3.86
C ILE A 18 -17.82 -13.81 3.22
N LEU A 19 -17.89 -14.22 1.95
CA LEU A 19 -19.15 -14.23 1.18
C LEU A 19 -20.28 -15.00 1.86
N PRO A 20 -20.07 -16.22 2.41
CA PRO A 20 -21.16 -17.01 3.00
C PRO A 20 -21.82 -16.36 4.22
N ALA A 21 -21.13 -15.42 4.88
CA ALA A 21 -21.61 -14.74 6.08
C ALA A 21 -22.23 -13.37 5.78
N LEU A 22 -22.23 -12.91 4.53
CA LEU A 22 -22.85 -11.65 4.14
C LEU A 22 -24.38 -11.79 3.99
N PRO A 23 -25.15 -10.74 4.30
CA PRO A 23 -26.61 -10.78 4.20
C PRO A 23 -27.09 -10.54 2.76
N GLY A 24 -28.19 -11.20 2.39
CA GLY A 24 -28.85 -11.02 1.09
C GLY A 24 -28.01 -11.53 -0.09
N ALA A 25 -28.52 -11.35 -1.31
CA ALA A 25 -27.84 -11.80 -2.53
C ALA A 25 -26.89 -10.75 -3.13
N TRP A 26 -27.18 -9.46 -2.94
CA TRP A 26 -26.45 -8.38 -3.61
C TRP A 26 -25.06 -8.13 -3.00
N ALA A 27 -24.95 -8.16 -1.67
CA ALA A 27 -23.70 -7.89 -0.98
C ALA A 27 -22.61 -8.93 -1.31
N PRO A 28 -22.85 -10.26 -1.22
CA PRO A 28 -21.87 -11.24 -1.64
C PRO A 28 -21.59 -11.18 -3.14
N ALA A 29 -22.58 -10.90 -4.00
CA ALA A 29 -22.35 -10.76 -5.44
C ALA A 29 -21.46 -9.56 -5.79
N ALA A 30 -21.68 -8.41 -5.17
CA ALA A 30 -20.86 -7.21 -5.35
C ALA A 30 -19.41 -7.45 -4.88
N LEU A 31 -19.24 -8.09 -3.71
CA LEU A 31 -17.90 -8.45 -3.22
C LEU A 31 -17.22 -9.51 -4.10
N ALA A 32 -17.96 -10.51 -4.60
CA ALA A 32 -17.43 -11.51 -5.53
C ALA A 32 -16.84 -10.84 -6.78
N LEU A 33 -17.61 -9.92 -7.38
CA LEU A 33 -17.19 -9.19 -8.56
C LEU A 33 -15.93 -8.36 -8.29
N LEU A 34 -15.87 -7.68 -7.14
CA LEU A 34 -14.72 -6.91 -6.71
C LEU A 34 -13.47 -7.79 -6.55
N LEU A 35 -13.61 -8.96 -5.93
CA LEU A 35 -12.50 -9.90 -5.74
C LEU A 35 -12.02 -10.53 -7.06
N VAL A 36 -12.94 -10.84 -7.97
CA VAL A 36 -12.59 -11.33 -9.31
C VAL A 36 -11.86 -10.26 -10.12
N ALA A 37 -12.35 -9.00 -10.06
CA ALA A 37 -11.67 -7.87 -10.67
C ALA A 37 -10.26 -7.68 -10.08
N GLY A 38 -10.13 -7.75 -8.75
CA GLY A 38 -8.83 -7.65 -8.07
C GLY A 38 -7.85 -8.76 -8.46
N ALA A 39 -8.32 -10.01 -8.54
CA ALA A 39 -7.51 -11.17 -8.92
C ALA A 39 -6.87 -11.03 -10.31
N ALA A 40 -7.54 -10.34 -11.24
CA ALA A 40 -6.99 -10.03 -12.55
C ALA A 40 -6.13 -8.75 -12.52
N CYS A 41 -6.64 -7.68 -11.92
CA CYS A 41 -6.02 -6.35 -11.95
C CYS A 41 -4.69 -6.29 -11.20
N THR A 42 -4.56 -6.95 -10.06
CA THR A 42 -3.32 -6.94 -9.25
C THR A 42 -2.11 -7.45 -10.04
N PRO A 43 -2.08 -8.69 -10.58
CA PRO A 43 -0.94 -9.16 -11.34
C PRO A 43 -0.77 -8.40 -12.66
N LEU A 44 -1.86 -7.95 -13.30
CA LEU A 44 -1.78 -7.10 -14.51
C LEU A 44 -1.04 -5.79 -14.24
N GLY A 45 -1.31 -5.12 -13.12
CA GLY A 45 -0.61 -3.89 -12.74
C GLY A 45 0.88 -4.11 -12.51
N LEU A 46 1.27 -5.23 -11.88
CA LEU A 46 2.68 -5.56 -11.63
C LEU A 46 3.47 -5.86 -12.92
N VAL A 47 2.81 -6.40 -13.95
CA VAL A 47 3.45 -6.71 -15.24
C VAL A 47 3.16 -5.69 -16.33
N ALA A 48 2.38 -4.63 -16.03
CA ALA A 48 1.88 -3.65 -17.00
C ALA A 48 3.03 -3.02 -17.79
N ARG A 49 4.10 -2.62 -17.12
CA ARG A 49 5.27 -1.97 -17.75
C ARG A 49 6.06 -2.87 -18.69
N ARG A 50 5.91 -4.21 -18.57
CA ARG A 50 6.56 -5.15 -19.48
C ARG A 50 5.80 -5.32 -20.79
N HIS A 51 4.49 -4.98 -20.82
CA HIS A 51 3.59 -5.34 -21.92
C HIS A 51 2.78 -4.19 -22.50
N ALA A 52 2.71 -3.05 -21.80
CA ALA A 52 1.94 -1.88 -22.23
C ALA A 52 2.83 -0.64 -22.34
N ARG A 53 2.45 0.28 -23.25
CA ARG A 53 3.07 1.61 -23.38
C ARG A 53 2.36 2.63 -22.48
N GLN A 54 3.04 3.73 -22.17
CA GLN A 54 2.42 4.86 -21.51
C GLN A 54 1.34 5.50 -22.44
N PRO A 55 0.21 5.99 -21.91
CA PRO A 55 -0.15 6.13 -20.49
C PRO A 55 -0.88 4.89 -19.91
N LEU A 56 -1.17 3.88 -20.74
CA LEU A 56 -1.93 2.71 -20.30
C LEU A 56 -1.17 1.91 -19.23
N ALA A 57 0.14 1.76 -19.37
CA ALA A 57 0.98 1.11 -18.36
C ALA A 57 0.85 1.75 -16.97
N ASP A 58 0.85 3.08 -16.90
CA ASP A 58 0.72 3.83 -15.65
C ASP A 58 -0.66 3.62 -15.02
N ARG A 59 -1.72 3.68 -15.83
CA ARG A 59 -3.10 3.44 -15.36
C ARG A 59 -3.29 2.02 -14.82
N LEU A 60 -2.78 1.01 -15.54
CA LEU A 60 -2.85 -0.38 -15.10
C LEU A 60 -2.04 -0.60 -13.82
N THR A 61 -0.86 0.00 -13.71
CA THR A 61 -0.05 -0.03 -12.49
C THR A 61 -0.82 0.57 -11.32
N TRP A 62 -1.41 1.74 -11.50
CA TRP A 62 -2.24 2.40 -10.49
C TRP A 62 -3.41 1.54 -10.01
N VAL A 63 -4.19 1.00 -10.94
CA VAL A 63 -5.32 0.12 -10.63
C VAL A 63 -4.84 -1.13 -9.88
N GLY A 64 -3.78 -1.78 -10.37
CA GLY A 64 -3.22 -2.97 -9.73
C GLY A 64 -2.70 -2.72 -8.32
N LEU A 65 -2.05 -1.57 -8.07
CA LEU A 65 -1.56 -1.19 -6.74
C LEU A 65 -2.70 -0.92 -5.76
N VAL A 66 -3.80 -0.28 -6.20
CA VAL A 66 -4.99 -0.08 -5.36
C VAL A 66 -5.63 -1.42 -5.00
N PHE A 67 -5.80 -2.32 -5.98
CA PHE A 67 -6.31 -3.66 -5.71
C PHE A 67 -5.36 -4.49 -4.82
N MET A 68 -4.05 -4.31 -4.96
CA MET A 68 -3.05 -4.95 -4.09
C MET A 68 -3.20 -4.48 -2.63
N GLY A 69 -3.36 -3.17 -2.41
CA GLY A 69 -3.59 -2.60 -1.08
C GLY A 69 -4.91 -3.10 -0.46
N LEU A 70 -5.96 -3.18 -1.28
CA LEU A 70 -7.26 -3.73 -0.87
C LEU A 70 -7.17 -5.20 -0.49
N LEU A 71 -6.57 -6.03 -1.35
CA LEU A 71 -6.34 -7.45 -1.08
C LEU A 71 -5.53 -7.62 0.22
N SER A 72 -4.41 -6.92 0.36
CA SER A 72 -3.54 -7.02 1.53
C SER A 72 -4.29 -6.68 2.83
N SER A 73 -4.99 -5.54 2.84
CA SER A 73 -5.79 -5.12 4.01
C SER A 73 -6.90 -6.12 4.34
N MET A 74 -7.65 -6.57 3.32
CA MET A 74 -8.72 -7.54 3.52
C MET A 74 -8.19 -8.91 3.95
N LEU A 75 -7.05 -9.35 3.43
CA LEU A 75 -6.42 -10.62 3.81
C LEU A 75 -6.03 -10.63 5.29
N VAL A 76 -5.33 -9.59 5.75
CA VAL A 76 -4.93 -9.45 7.16
C VAL A 76 -6.17 -9.43 8.06
N LEU A 77 -7.18 -8.64 7.72
CA LEU A 77 -8.43 -8.58 8.48
C LEU A 77 -9.19 -9.91 8.46
N THR A 78 -9.13 -10.66 7.36
CA THR A 78 -9.72 -12.01 7.27
C THR A 78 -9.00 -12.99 8.19
N LEU A 79 -7.67 -12.98 8.21
CA LEU A 79 -6.89 -13.83 9.12
C LEU A 79 -7.17 -13.50 10.59
N LEU A 80 -7.25 -12.20 10.93
CA LEU A 80 -7.64 -11.75 12.27
C LEU A 80 -9.08 -12.19 12.63
N ARG A 81 -10.02 -12.05 11.68
CA ARG A 81 -11.39 -12.54 11.84
C ARG A 81 -11.43 -14.05 12.09
N ASP A 82 -10.62 -14.82 11.37
CA ASP A 82 -10.59 -16.28 11.51
C ASP A 82 -10.06 -16.71 12.87
N ALA A 83 -9.01 -16.06 13.37
CA ALA A 83 -8.52 -16.25 14.73
C ALA A 83 -9.58 -15.87 15.79
N ALA A 84 -10.28 -14.75 15.60
CA ALA A 84 -11.34 -14.31 16.50
C ALA A 84 -12.54 -15.29 16.52
N LEU A 85 -12.97 -15.78 15.35
CA LEU A 85 -14.06 -16.75 15.25
C LEU A 85 -13.68 -18.12 15.82
N LEU A 86 -12.42 -18.54 15.68
CA LEU A 86 -11.90 -19.73 16.33
C LEU A 86 -11.95 -19.61 17.86
N ALA A 87 -11.57 -18.45 18.40
CA ALA A 87 -11.66 -18.17 19.84
C ALA A 87 -13.12 -18.18 20.32
N VAL A 88 -14.03 -17.56 19.58
CA VAL A 88 -15.49 -17.60 19.88
C VAL A 88 -15.99 -19.04 19.89
N TRP A 89 -15.66 -19.82 18.87
CA TRP A 89 -16.05 -21.23 18.79
C TRP A 89 -15.54 -22.01 20.01
N ALA A 90 -14.27 -21.87 20.37
CA ALA A 90 -13.68 -22.53 21.53
C ALA A 90 -14.39 -22.15 22.83
N ILE A 91 -14.65 -20.86 23.06
CA ILE A 91 -15.38 -20.39 24.25
C ILE A 91 -16.78 -20.99 24.31
N THR A 92 -17.52 -20.96 23.19
CA THR A 92 -18.89 -21.48 23.14
C THR A 92 -18.98 -23.00 23.28
N ALA A 93 -17.92 -23.73 22.91
CA ALA A 93 -17.82 -25.18 23.11
C ALA A 93 -17.74 -25.54 24.60
N PHE A 94 -17.05 -24.73 25.42
CA PHE A 94 -16.97 -24.92 26.87
C PHE A 94 -18.10 -24.24 27.65
N ARG A 95 -18.68 -23.16 27.11
CA ARG A 95 -19.80 -22.42 27.73
C ARG A 95 -20.89 -22.12 26.68
N PRO A 96 -21.79 -23.09 26.42
CA PRO A 96 -22.86 -22.90 25.45
C PRO A 96 -23.70 -21.66 25.77
N GLY A 97 -23.98 -20.83 24.76
CA GLY A 97 -24.80 -19.62 24.90
C GLY A 97 -24.08 -18.39 25.44
N SER A 98 -22.77 -18.46 25.74
CA SER A 98 -22.03 -17.31 26.30
C SER A 98 -21.81 -16.16 25.31
N LEU A 99 -21.76 -16.45 24.01
CA LEU A 99 -21.46 -15.46 22.96
C LEU A 99 -22.35 -15.65 21.72
N PRO A 100 -22.77 -14.56 21.05
CA PRO A 100 -23.60 -14.61 19.86
C PRO A 100 -22.75 -14.89 18.59
N GLY A 101 -22.26 -16.12 18.43
CA GLY A 101 -21.31 -16.48 17.35
C GLY A 101 -21.80 -16.13 15.93
N ALA A 102 -23.09 -16.34 15.63
CA ALA A 102 -23.66 -15.97 14.33
C ALA A 102 -23.67 -14.45 14.10
N GLY A 103 -24.01 -13.66 15.13
CA GLY A 103 -23.98 -12.20 15.07
C GLY A 103 -22.56 -11.65 14.88
N ILE A 104 -21.57 -12.22 15.57
CA ILE A 104 -20.16 -11.87 15.40
C ILE A 104 -19.68 -12.21 13.99
N SER A 105 -20.04 -13.38 13.46
CA SER A 105 -19.67 -13.79 12.09
C SER A 105 -20.21 -12.84 11.03
N LEU A 106 -21.48 -12.44 11.13
CA LEU A 106 -22.12 -11.47 10.24
C LEU A 106 -21.48 -10.08 10.37
N ALA A 107 -21.34 -9.57 11.60
CA ALA A 107 -20.78 -8.24 11.85
C ALA A 107 -19.34 -8.12 11.30
N THR A 108 -18.51 -9.15 11.55
CA THR A 108 -17.14 -9.17 11.04
C THR A 108 -17.07 -9.37 9.52
N ALA A 109 -17.98 -10.14 8.92
CA ALA A 109 -18.04 -10.30 7.46
C ALA A 109 -18.36 -8.98 6.73
N VAL A 110 -19.19 -8.12 7.34
CA VAL A 110 -19.44 -6.76 6.84
C VAL A 110 -18.26 -5.82 7.15
N ALA A 111 -17.66 -5.95 8.33
CA ALA A 111 -16.56 -5.07 8.76
C ALA A 111 -15.28 -5.24 7.92
N VAL A 112 -14.93 -6.47 7.50
CA VAL A 112 -13.70 -6.72 6.74
C VAL A 112 -13.61 -5.92 5.43
N PRO A 113 -14.58 -5.97 4.49
CA PRO A 113 -14.52 -5.16 3.27
C PRO A 113 -14.60 -3.65 3.55
N ALA A 114 -15.39 -3.24 4.55
CA ALA A 114 -15.52 -1.83 4.93
C ALA A 114 -14.19 -1.27 5.46
N LEU A 115 -13.60 -1.91 6.47
CA LEU A 115 -12.32 -1.53 7.04
C LEU A 115 -11.16 -1.72 6.05
N GLY A 116 -11.17 -2.79 5.24
CA GLY A 116 -10.18 -2.99 4.19
C GLY A 116 -10.16 -1.86 3.16
N SER A 117 -11.34 -1.38 2.76
CA SER A 117 -11.48 -0.23 1.87
C SER A 117 -10.98 1.07 2.52
N LEU A 118 -11.35 1.30 3.79
CA LEU A 118 -10.90 2.47 4.55
C LEU A 118 -9.38 2.49 4.75
N LEU A 119 -8.78 1.36 5.12
CA LEU A 119 -7.33 1.24 5.28
C LEU A 119 -6.59 1.44 3.96
N THR A 120 -7.13 0.92 2.86
CA THR A 120 -6.56 1.12 1.52
C THR A 120 -6.61 2.58 1.10
N LEU A 121 -7.75 3.25 1.32
CA LEU A 121 -7.90 4.68 1.05
C LEU A 121 -6.96 5.51 1.92
N TRP A 122 -6.86 5.19 3.21
CA TRP A 122 -5.95 5.85 4.13
C TRP A 122 -4.49 5.67 3.72
N GLY A 123 -4.09 4.45 3.35
CA GLY A 123 -2.76 4.15 2.81
C GLY A 123 -2.46 4.92 1.53
N LEU A 124 -3.42 5.02 0.61
CA LEU A 124 -3.29 5.81 -0.61
C LEU A 124 -3.08 7.30 -0.32
N VAL A 125 -3.88 7.87 0.59
CA VAL A 125 -3.74 9.27 0.99
C VAL A 125 -2.38 9.49 1.67
N ASN A 126 -1.96 8.58 2.55
CA ASN A 126 -0.68 8.69 3.24
C ASN A 126 0.51 8.60 2.29
N ALA A 127 0.48 7.66 1.33
CA ALA A 127 1.52 7.50 0.31
C ALA A 127 1.62 8.68 -0.66
N ARG A 128 0.58 9.52 -0.74
CA ARG A 128 0.53 10.71 -1.63
C ARG A 128 0.84 12.01 -0.91
N ARG A 129 1.00 11.99 0.41
CA ARG A 129 1.46 13.15 1.18
C ARG A 129 2.97 13.30 0.99
N THR A 130 3.43 14.55 0.91
CA THR A 130 4.86 14.86 0.92
C THR A 130 5.50 14.31 2.19
N ALA A 131 6.70 13.74 2.05
CA ALA A 131 7.44 13.19 3.17
C ALA A 131 7.63 14.22 4.29
N ARG A 132 7.44 13.77 5.54
CA ARG A 132 7.68 14.61 6.71
C ARG A 132 9.19 14.76 6.91
N THR A 133 9.65 15.98 7.13
CA THR A 133 11.02 16.23 7.57
C THR A 133 11.21 15.68 8.99
N VAL A 134 12.25 14.88 9.18
CA VAL A 134 12.69 14.39 10.49
C VAL A 134 14.10 14.91 10.73
N THR A 135 14.28 15.70 11.79
CA THR A 135 15.60 16.18 12.21
C THR A 135 16.18 15.19 13.22
N VAL A 136 17.40 14.72 12.95
CA VAL A 136 18.13 13.79 13.81
C VAL A 136 19.50 14.39 14.12
N GLU A 137 19.84 14.52 15.40
CA GLU A 137 21.19 14.87 15.81
C GLU A 137 22.07 13.61 15.76
N VAL A 138 23.16 13.67 15.00
CA VAL A 138 24.09 12.54 14.84
C VAL A 138 25.35 12.82 15.67
N PRO A 139 25.52 12.17 16.85
CA PRO A 139 26.69 12.38 17.68
C PRO A 139 27.91 11.71 17.04
N ILE A 140 28.93 12.49 16.69
CA ILE A 140 30.19 11.98 16.15
C ILE A 140 31.31 12.27 17.14
N ALA A 141 31.91 11.21 17.69
CA ALA A 141 33.04 11.33 18.58
C ALA A 141 34.26 11.90 17.84
N GLY A 142 34.86 12.95 18.39
CA GLY A 142 36.02 13.60 17.77
C GLY A 142 35.69 14.40 16.50
N LEU A 143 34.43 14.82 16.31
CA LEU A 143 34.06 15.68 15.19
C LEU A 143 34.88 16.98 15.22
N PRO A 144 35.58 17.34 14.13
CA PRO A 144 36.29 18.62 14.04
C PRO A 144 35.36 19.79 14.30
N ALA A 145 35.81 20.80 15.05
CA ALA A 145 34.99 21.96 15.41
C ALA A 145 34.41 22.70 14.20
N ALA A 146 35.11 22.68 13.06
CA ALA A 146 34.64 23.27 11.80
C ALA A 146 33.41 22.59 11.19
N LEU A 147 33.10 21.35 11.61
CA LEU A 147 31.92 20.58 11.16
C LEU A 147 30.81 20.57 12.22
N GLN A 148 31.00 21.22 13.37
CA GLN A 148 29.97 21.30 14.37
C GLN A 148 28.80 22.14 13.86
N GLY A 149 27.59 21.58 13.86
CA GLY A 149 26.40 22.21 13.30
C GLY A 149 26.26 22.05 11.78
N PHE A 150 27.16 21.30 11.13
CA PHE A 150 27.02 20.94 9.71
C PHE A 150 25.76 20.11 9.50
N THR A 151 24.92 20.55 8.56
CA THR A 151 23.62 19.97 8.28
C THR A 151 23.61 19.21 6.96
N ILE A 152 23.06 18.00 6.99
CA ILE A 152 22.89 17.16 5.80
C ILE A 152 21.40 16.92 5.60
N ALA A 153 20.86 17.34 4.45
CA ALA A 153 19.54 16.90 4.01
C ALA A 153 19.70 15.59 3.24
N GLN A 154 19.29 14.48 3.86
CA GLN A 154 19.28 13.18 3.21
C GLN A 154 17.89 12.89 2.63
N ILE A 155 17.84 12.60 1.33
CA ILE A 155 16.65 12.07 0.65
C ILE A 155 16.95 10.66 0.13
N SER A 156 15.99 9.75 0.27
CA SER A 156 16.18 8.34 -0.10
C SER A 156 14.97 7.76 -0.82
N ASP A 157 15.23 6.79 -1.69
CA ASP A 157 14.23 5.88 -2.29
C ASP A 157 12.99 6.61 -2.83
N ILE A 158 13.22 7.65 -3.63
CA ILE A 158 12.16 8.49 -4.18
C ILE A 158 11.33 7.70 -5.21
N HIS A 159 11.96 6.76 -5.92
CA HIS A 159 11.30 5.87 -6.89
C HIS A 159 10.42 6.63 -7.91
N VAL A 160 11.02 7.61 -8.60
CA VAL A 160 10.33 8.33 -9.68
C VAL A 160 9.88 7.33 -10.75
N GLY A 161 8.60 7.33 -11.08
CA GLY A 161 7.97 6.21 -11.78
C GLY A 161 6.50 6.47 -12.15
N PRO A 162 5.65 5.43 -12.22
CA PRO A 162 4.23 5.57 -12.59
C PRO A 162 3.39 6.35 -11.57
N THR A 163 3.75 6.26 -10.30
CA THR A 163 3.01 6.86 -9.18
C THR A 163 3.64 8.17 -8.72
N ILE A 164 4.97 8.28 -8.79
CA ILE A 164 5.75 9.45 -8.40
C ILE A 164 6.26 10.17 -9.65
N LYS A 165 5.83 11.42 -9.84
CA LYS A 165 6.11 12.22 -11.06
C LYS A 165 6.69 13.58 -10.69
N GLY A 166 7.14 14.32 -11.70
CA GLY A 166 7.78 15.65 -11.55
C GLY A 166 7.16 16.59 -10.52
N PRO A 167 5.83 16.80 -10.46
CA PRO A 167 5.23 17.69 -9.46
C PRO A 167 5.47 17.27 -7.99
N TYR A 168 5.54 15.96 -7.72
CA TYR A 168 5.87 15.46 -6.38
C TYR A 168 7.36 15.62 -6.08
N LEU A 169 8.23 15.37 -7.07
CA LEU A 169 9.66 15.60 -6.89
C LEU A 169 9.98 17.08 -6.66
N GLN A 170 9.30 17.96 -7.39
CA GLN A 170 9.41 19.41 -7.24
C GLN A 170 9.07 19.84 -5.80
N SER A 171 8.00 19.30 -5.20
CA SER A 171 7.63 19.66 -3.83
C SER A 171 8.65 19.18 -2.79
N ILE A 172 9.32 18.03 -3.03
CA ILE A 172 10.44 17.56 -2.21
C ILE A 172 11.62 18.51 -2.35
N VAL A 173 12.03 18.87 -3.58
CA VAL A 173 13.17 19.76 -3.83
C VAL A 173 12.93 21.13 -3.17
N GLU A 174 11.74 21.70 -3.32
CA GLU A 174 11.38 22.95 -2.65
C GLU A 174 11.43 22.84 -1.13
N GLN A 175 11.05 21.69 -0.56
CA GLN A 175 11.13 21.46 0.88
C GLN A 175 12.58 21.35 1.35
N VAL A 176 13.44 20.65 0.61
CA VAL A 176 14.87 20.53 0.90
C VAL A 176 15.57 21.88 0.82
N ASN A 177 15.33 22.65 -0.24
CA ASN A 177 15.95 23.96 -0.42
C ASN A 177 15.54 24.95 0.68
N ARG A 178 14.29 24.87 1.19
CA ARG A 178 13.84 25.70 2.34
C ARG A 178 14.55 25.38 3.65
N MET A 179 15.22 24.23 3.76
CA MET A 179 15.99 23.86 4.96
C MET A 179 17.40 24.44 4.95
N GLU A 180 17.85 25.00 3.82
CA GLU A 180 19.20 25.57 3.62
C GLU A 180 20.33 24.64 4.15
N PRO A 181 20.34 23.34 3.78
CA PRO A 181 21.35 22.42 4.28
C PRO A 181 22.73 22.71 3.68
N ASP A 182 23.79 22.40 4.42
CA ASP A 182 25.17 22.52 3.92
C ASP A 182 25.48 21.48 2.83
N LEU A 183 24.82 20.31 2.89
CA LEU A 183 24.95 19.25 1.91
C LEU A 183 23.61 18.52 1.68
N VAL A 184 23.31 18.22 0.41
CA VAL A 184 22.20 17.34 0.04
C VAL A 184 22.75 15.97 -0.35
N ALA A 185 22.32 14.92 0.35
CA ALA A 185 22.69 13.54 0.06
C ALA A 185 21.49 12.78 -0.50
N ILE A 186 21.64 12.22 -1.71
CA ILE A 186 20.65 11.32 -2.31
C ILE A 186 21.14 9.89 -2.11
N THR A 187 20.44 9.11 -1.29
CA THR A 187 20.80 7.73 -0.96
C THR A 187 19.77 6.76 -1.54
N GLY A 188 20.17 5.58 -2.02
CA GLY A 188 19.21 4.61 -2.56
C GLY A 188 18.63 4.98 -3.93
N ASP A 189 17.44 4.47 -4.23
CA ASP A 189 16.93 4.41 -5.60
C ASP A 189 16.13 5.68 -6.00
N LEU A 190 16.60 6.36 -7.05
CA LEU A 190 15.97 7.57 -7.53
C LEU A 190 14.83 7.32 -8.52
N VAL A 191 14.98 6.32 -9.38
CA VAL A 191 14.13 6.09 -10.55
C VAL A 191 13.79 4.61 -10.72
N ASP A 192 12.55 4.32 -11.12
CA ASP A 192 12.06 2.96 -11.36
C ASP A 192 12.03 2.59 -12.85
N GLY A 193 12.62 3.39 -13.72
CA GLY A 193 12.45 3.23 -15.17
C GLY A 193 13.61 3.75 -16.00
N SER A 194 13.42 3.70 -17.32
CA SER A 194 14.48 4.10 -18.24
C SER A 194 14.62 5.63 -18.32
N VAL A 195 15.81 6.09 -18.68
CA VAL A 195 16.10 7.53 -18.86
C VAL A 195 15.15 8.17 -19.87
N ALA A 196 14.86 7.48 -20.98
CA ALA A 196 13.95 7.99 -22.01
C ALA A 196 12.51 8.21 -21.48
N GLU A 197 12.08 7.41 -20.49
CA GLU A 197 10.76 7.54 -19.87
C GLU A 197 10.71 8.59 -18.77
N LEU A 198 11.79 8.73 -18.00
CA LEU A 198 11.76 9.45 -16.72
C LEU A 198 12.59 10.74 -16.69
N GLY A 199 13.39 11.04 -17.71
CA GLY A 199 14.28 12.20 -17.73
C GLY A 199 13.56 13.52 -17.42
N ALA A 200 12.39 13.75 -18.01
CA ALA A 200 11.59 14.96 -17.73
C ALA A 200 11.04 15.01 -16.30
N HIS A 201 10.85 13.86 -15.65
CA HIS A 201 10.34 13.80 -14.27
C HIS A 201 11.42 14.05 -13.22
N VAL A 202 12.70 13.85 -13.55
CA VAL A 202 13.85 14.11 -12.66
C VAL A 202 14.49 15.48 -12.86
N ALA A 203 14.04 16.26 -13.86
CA ALA A 203 14.53 17.60 -14.13
C ALA A 203 14.59 18.56 -12.92
N PRO A 204 13.68 18.48 -11.92
CA PRO A 204 13.80 19.28 -10.69
C PRO A 204 15.10 19.09 -9.88
N LEU A 205 15.88 18.04 -10.14
CA LEU A 205 17.16 17.77 -9.46
C LEU A 205 18.37 18.42 -10.13
N ALA A 206 18.19 18.99 -11.32
CA ALA A 206 19.26 19.59 -12.13
C ALA A 206 19.69 20.97 -11.63
#